data_AF-A0A955QJ59-F1
#
_entry.id   AF-A0A955QJ59-F1
#
_cell.length_a   1.000
_cell.length_b   1.000
_cell.length_c   1.000
_cell.angle_alpha   90.00
_cell.angle_beta   90.00
_cell.angle_gamma   90.00
#
_symmetry.space_group_name_H-M   'P 1'
#
loop_
_entity.id
_entity.type
_entity.pdbx_description
1 polymer ?
#
loop_
_entity_poly.entity_id
_entity_poly.type
_entity_poly.pdbx_seq_one_letter_code
_entity_poly.pdbx_strand_id
1 'polypeptide(L)'
;MMIKPQIVPSEECLRCDVCCRFPEANSFLRPYFTEKEIRQALLYGIDPIHFSDQAGCQIAVVPHPAGEGFLCPAFNHETHQCRLYQVRPFDCQLYPFALMWNVERDTVLFAWDPKCPYLLAQSGEDMPPMWLDIDPASLALPASLLEQAHMVELRLESEDTIASLVAHPRLITDFQPDIVILKPLPRLTAALRDPL
;
A
#
# COMPACT_ATOMS: atom_id res chain seq x y z
N MET A 1 2.97 -11.80 19.69
CA MET A 1 1.79 -11.04 19.22
C MET A 1 1.81 -11.11 17.70
N MET A 2 0.80 -11.71 17.06
CA MET A 2 0.77 -11.89 15.60
C MET A 2 0.40 -10.57 14.92
N ILE A 3 1.16 -10.17 13.91
CA ILE A 3 0.80 -9.09 12.99
C ILE A 3 -0.50 -9.52 12.30
N LYS A 4 -1.54 -8.67 12.35
CA LYS A 4 -2.77 -8.93 11.60
C LYS A 4 -2.45 -8.89 10.10
N PRO A 5 -3.01 -9.80 9.27
CA PRO A 5 -2.78 -9.81 7.83
C PRO A 5 -3.15 -8.48 7.15
N GLN A 6 -3.99 -7.67 7.79
CA GLN A 6 -4.43 -6.37 7.30
C GLN A 6 -4.46 -5.37 8.47
N ILE A 7 -3.89 -4.18 8.25
CA ILE A 7 -3.88 -3.07 9.23
C ILE A 7 -5.27 -2.43 9.33
N VAL A 8 -5.87 -2.09 8.18
CA VAL A 8 -7.24 -1.55 8.11
C VAL A 8 -8.27 -2.71 8.20
N PRO A 9 -9.16 -2.73 9.21
CA PRO A 9 -10.21 -3.75 9.26
C PRO A 9 -11.04 -3.79 7.97
N SER A 10 -11.45 -4.99 7.54
CA SER A 10 -12.20 -5.13 6.30
C SER A 10 -13.51 -4.35 6.31
N GLU A 11 -14.18 -4.25 7.47
CA GLU A 11 -15.40 -3.46 7.64
C GLU A 11 -15.19 -1.97 7.36
N GLU A 12 -14.05 -1.40 7.73
CA GLU A 12 -13.72 -0.01 7.41
C GLU A 12 -13.33 0.16 5.94
N CYS A 13 -12.66 -0.85 5.37
CA CYS A 13 -12.41 -0.88 3.93
C CYS A 13 -13.71 -0.92 3.11
N LEU A 14 -14.76 -1.62 3.57
CA LEU A 14 -16.07 -1.69 2.90
C LEU A 14 -16.80 -0.34 2.91
N ARG A 15 -16.56 0.47 3.95
CA ARG A 15 -17.15 1.81 4.12
C ARG A 15 -16.34 2.92 3.45
N CYS A 16 -15.09 2.62 3.07
CA CYS A 16 -14.14 3.59 2.56
C CYS A 16 -14.20 3.70 1.03
N ASP A 17 -14.23 4.94 0.52
CA ASP A 17 -14.18 5.25 -0.91
C ASP A 17 -12.79 5.70 -1.40
N VAL A 18 -11.73 5.37 -0.67
CA VAL A 18 -10.36 5.80 -1.00
C VAL A 18 -9.59 4.71 -1.76
N CYS A 19 -9.30 3.57 -1.13
CA CYS A 19 -8.47 2.54 -1.75
C CYS A 19 -9.19 1.79 -2.89
N CYS A 20 -8.42 1.11 -3.76
CA CYS A 20 -8.89 0.40 -4.96
C CYS A 20 -9.50 1.28 -6.08
N ARG A 21 -9.45 2.61 -5.94
CA ARG A 21 -9.83 3.60 -6.95
C ARG A 21 -8.60 4.40 -7.33
N PHE A 22 -8.43 4.66 -8.62
CA PHE A 22 -7.24 5.30 -9.15
C PHE A 22 -7.63 6.38 -10.17
N PRO A 23 -6.99 7.54 -10.15
CA PRO A 23 -7.29 8.59 -11.13
C PRO A 23 -6.89 8.17 -12.56
N GLU A 24 -5.84 7.36 -12.70
CA GLU A 24 -5.19 7.04 -13.97
C GLU A 24 -4.91 5.53 -14.11
N ALA A 25 -4.95 5.04 -15.35
CA ALA A 25 -4.73 3.62 -15.67
C ALA A 25 -3.33 3.12 -15.28
N ASN A 26 -2.33 4.01 -15.36
CA ASN A 26 -0.94 3.76 -15.02
C ASN A 26 -0.55 4.29 -13.64
N SER A 27 -1.53 4.64 -12.78
CA SER A 27 -1.28 5.15 -11.44
C SER A 27 -0.25 4.29 -10.71
N PHE A 28 0.75 4.95 -10.11
CA PHE A 28 1.81 4.29 -9.36
C PHE A 28 1.29 3.70 -8.03
N LEU A 29 0.09 4.09 -7.58
CA LEU A 29 -0.57 3.59 -6.38
C LEU A 29 -1.26 2.23 -6.61
N ARG A 30 -1.30 1.74 -7.86
CA ARG A 30 -1.85 0.41 -8.15
C ARG A 30 -1.01 -0.64 -7.42
N PRO A 31 -1.64 -1.60 -6.73
CA PRO A 31 -0.90 -2.55 -5.93
C PRO A 31 -0.01 -3.43 -6.80
N TYR A 32 1.23 -3.60 -6.35
CA TYR A 32 2.16 -4.57 -6.91
C TYR A 32 1.84 -5.98 -6.40
N PHE A 33 1.92 -6.95 -7.30
CA PHE A 33 1.80 -8.37 -7.00
C PHE A 33 3.11 -9.07 -7.38
N THR A 34 3.66 -9.84 -6.46
CA THR A 34 4.74 -10.81 -6.73
C THR A 34 4.20 -12.01 -7.51
N GLU A 35 5.07 -12.81 -8.13
CA GLU A 35 4.67 -14.04 -8.82
C GLU A 35 3.74 -14.94 -7.97
N LYS A 36 4.09 -15.14 -6.70
CA LYS A 36 3.28 -15.97 -5.78
C LYS A 36 1.88 -15.38 -5.58
N GLU A 37 1.78 -14.07 -5.43
CA GLU A 37 0.51 -13.37 -5.22
C GLU A 37 -0.33 -13.31 -6.48
N ILE A 38 0.30 -13.19 -7.67
CA ILE A 38 -0.39 -13.30 -8.96
C ILE A 38 -1.05 -14.68 -9.04
N ARG A 39 -0.31 -15.77 -8.79
CA ARG A 39 -0.87 -17.13 -8.79
C ARG A 39 -2.07 -17.26 -7.83
N GLN A 40 -1.99 -16.67 -6.64
CA GLN A 40 -3.11 -16.65 -5.71
C GLN A 40 -4.30 -15.83 -6.24
N ALA A 41 -4.06 -14.65 -6.81
CA ALA A 41 -5.12 -13.82 -7.37
C ALA A 41 -5.87 -14.52 -8.51
N LEU A 42 -5.16 -15.26 -9.37
CA LEU A 42 -5.77 -16.06 -10.42
C LEU A 42 -6.66 -17.19 -9.86
N LEU A 43 -6.23 -17.89 -8.81
CA LEU A 43 -7.04 -18.91 -8.14
C LEU A 43 -8.30 -18.33 -7.49
N TYR A 44 -8.23 -17.06 -7.06
CA TYR A 44 -9.37 -16.30 -6.58
C TYR A 44 -10.13 -15.59 -7.70
N GLY A 45 -9.86 -15.93 -8.97
CA GLY A 45 -10.68 -15.55 -10.13
C GLY A 45 -10.39 -14.17 -10.71
N ILE A 46 -9.22 -13.58 -10.47
CA ILE A 46 -8.77 -12.42 -11.26
C ILE A 46 -8.33 -12.90 -12.65
N ASP A 47 -8.75 -12.18 -13.69
CA ASP A 47 -8.38 -12.53 -15.07
C ASP A 47 -6.87 -12.29 -15.31
N PRO A 48 -6.15 -13.24 -15.92
CA PRO A 48 -4.73 -13.09 -16.26
C PRO A 48 -4.39 -11.84 -17.07
N ILE A 49 -5.33 -11.29 -17.85
CA ILE A 49 -5.11 -10.06 -18.64
C ILE A 49 -4.69 -8.86 -17.78
N HIS A 50 -5.00 -8.90 -16.48
CA HIS A 50 -4.64 -7.83 -15.55
C HIS A 50 -3.17 -7.89 -15.07
N PHE A 51 -2.43 -8.93 -15.45
CA PHE A 51 -1.03 -9.10 -15.06
C PHE A 51 -0.13 -9.13 -16.30
N SER A 52 0.55 -8.02 -16.57
CA SER A 52 1.42 -7.88 -17.75
C SER A 52 2.73 -8.67 -17.63
N ASP A 53 3.14 -9.02 -16.41
CA ASP A 53 4.31 -9.85 -16.13
C ASP A 53 4.00 -10.81 -14.97
N GLN A 54 4.08 -12.11 -15.25
CA GLN A 54 3.79 -13.16 -14.27
C GLN A 54 4.90 -13.31 -13.21
N ALA A 55 6.10 -12.77 -13.44
CA ALA A 55 7.15 -12.70 -12.43
C ALA A 55 6.87 -11.63 -11.37
N GLY A 56 6.05 -10.64 -11.69
CA GLY A 56 5.53 -9.65 -10.75
C GLY A 56 5.31 -8.28 -11.39
N CYS A 57 4.14 -7.70 -11.16
CA CYS A 57 3.77 -6.42 -11.74
C CYS A 57 2.73 -5.68 -10.90
N GLN A 58 2.57 -4.39 -11.18
CA GLN A 58 1.37 -3.66 -10.74
C GLN A 58 0.16 -4.13 -11.56
N ILE A 59 -0.94 -4.40 -10.87
CA ILE A 59 -2.16 -4.88 -11.52
C ILE A 59 -2.72 -3.84 -12.49
N ALA A 60 -3.12 -4.26 -13.69
CA ALA A 60 -3.82 -3.39 -14.62
C ALA A 60 -5.25 -3.14 -14.13
N VAL A 61 -5.60 -1.87 -14.01
CA VAL A 61 -6.92 -1.42 -13.54
C VAL A 61 -7.92 -1.37 -14.70
N VAL A 62 -9.20 -1.36 -14.36
CA VAL A 62 -10.31 -1.25 -15.32
C VAL A 62 -11.00 0.10 -15.19
N PRO A 63 -11.53 0.70 -16.27
CA PRO A 63 -12.31 1.93 -16.16
C PRO A 63 -13.49 1.77 -15.21
N HIS A 64 -13.81 2.81 -14.45
CA HIS A 64 -14.99 2.81 -13.60
C HIS A 64 -16.26 2.72 -14.49
N PRO A 65 -17.15 1.72 -14.32
CA PRO A 65 -18.25 1.47 -15.26
C PRO A 65 -19.33 2.55 -15.23
N ALA A 66 -19.50 3.23 -14.10
CA ALA A 66 -20.53 4.26 -13.88
C ALA A 66 -19.96 5.62 -13.41
N GLY A 67 -18.68 5.89 -13.64
CA GLY A 67 -18.00 7.04 -13.02
C GLY A 67 -16.67 7.37 -13.69
N GLU A 68 -15.89 8.22 -13.04
CA GLU A 68 -14.57 8.63 -13.51
C GLU A 68 -13.46 7.75 -12.95
N GLY A 69 -12.29 7.78 -13.61
CA GLY A 69 -11.09 7.06 -13.19
C GLY A 69 -11.18 5.55 -13.40
N PHE A 70 -10.44 4.83 -12.57
CA PHE A 70 -10.18 3.41 -12.71
C PHE A 70 -10.32 2.66 -11.38
N LEU A 71 -10.64 1.38 -11.47
CA LEU A 71 -10.85 0.48 -10.35
C LEU A 71 -9.87 -0.70 -10.41
N CYS A 72 -9.46 -1.18 -9.23
CA CYS A 72 -8.84 -2.49 -9.11
C CYS A 72 -9.83 -3.56 -9.63
N PRO A 73 -9.42 -4.52 -10.48
CA PRO A 73 -10.32 -5.57 -10.98
C PRO A 73 -10.80 -6.53 -9.88
N ALA A 74 -10.15 -6.55 -8.72
CA ALA A 74 -10.62 -7.28 -7.55
C ALA A 74 -11.73 -6.57 -6.77
N PHE A 75 -11.97 -5.29 -7.04
CA PHE A 75 -12.92 -4.45 -6.31
C PHE A 75 -14.27 -4.42 -7.01
N ASN A 76 -15.34 -4.72 -6.27
CA ASN A 76 -16.70 -4.59 -6.74
C ASN A 76 -17.30 -3.26 -6.26
N HIS A 77 -17.53 -2.33 -7.19
CA HIS A 77 -18.02 -0.98 -6.88
C HIS A 77 -19.49 -0.90 -6.40
N GLU A 78 -20.30 -1.94 -6.60
CA GLU A 78 -21.69 -1.96 -6.13
C GLU A 78 -21.79 -2.43 -4.68
N THR A 79 -20.95 -3.39 -4.30
CA THR A 79 -20.95 -4.03 -2.98
C THR A 79 -19.82 -3.55 -2.07
N HIS A 80 -18.87 -2.81 -2.64
CA HIS A 80 -17.62 -2.33 -2.03
C HIS A 80 -16.67 -3.45 -1.59
N GLN A 81 -16.92 -4.69 -2.01
CA GLN A 81 -16.15 -5.86 -1.58
C GLN A 81 -14.92 -6.08 -2.45
N CYS A 82 -13.82 -6.50 -1.81
CA CYS A 82 -12.62 -6.99 -2.48
C CYS A 82 -12.66 -8.52 -2.58
N ARG A 83 -12.52 -9.07 -3.79
CA ARG A 83 -12.43 -10.54 -3.99
C ARG A 83 -11.21 -11.17 -3.32
N LEU A 84 -10.15 -10.39 -3.10
CA LEU A 84 -8.87 -10.87 -2.62
C LEU A 84 -8.69 -10.75 -1.10
N TYR A 85 -9.71 -10.46 -0.27
CA TYR A 85 -9.52 -10.26 1.18
C TYR A 85 -8.64 -11.30 1.89
N GLN A 86 -8.75 -12.58 1.49
CA GLN A 86 -7.99 -13.68 2.11
C GLN A 86 -6.55 -13.82 1.59
N VAL A 87 -6.24 -13.21 0.44
CA VAL A 87 -4.98 -13.36 -0.30
C VAL A 87 -4.50 -12.03 -0.87
N ARG A 88 -4.77 -10.92 -0.16
CA ARG A 88 -4.34 -9.58 -0.60
C ARG A 88 -2.82 -9.59 -0.79
N PRO A 89 -2.31 -8.94 -1.84
CA PRO A 89 -0.87 -8.82 -2.01
C PRO A 89 -0.27 -8.04 -0.84
N PHE A 90 1.02 -8.24 -0.59
CA PHE A 90 1.79 -7.58 0.44
C PHE A 90 1.58 -6.07 0.44
N ASP A 91 1.55 -5.46 -0.74
CA ASP A 91 1.30 -4.02 -0.93
C ASP A 91 -0.07 -3.58 -0.35
N CYS A 92 -1.14 -4.32 -0.64
CA CYS A 92 -2.47 -4.06 -0.06
C CYS A 92 -2.54 -4.35 1.44
N GLN A 93 -1.76 -5.31 1.95
CA GLN A 93 -1.68 -5.60 3.38
C GLN A 93 -0.94 -4.50 4.14
N LEU A 94 0.04 -3.87 3.49
CA LEU A 94 0.86 -2.80 4.04
C LEU A 94 0.08 -1.49 4.13
N TYR A 95 -0.84 -1.23 3.18
CA TYR A 95 -1.68 -0.04 3.22
C TYR A 95 -2.42 0.06 4.57
N PRO A 96 -2.25 1.18 5.28
CA PRO A 96 -1.92 2.52 4.78
C PRO A 96 -0.49 2.98 5.07
N PHE A 97 0.39 2.06 5.44
CA PHE A 97 1.82 2.34 5.36
C PHE A 97 2.32 2.13 3.93
N ALA A 98 3.45 2.75 3.63
CA ALA A 98 4.10 2.67 2.33
C ALA A 98 5.61 2.59 2.47
N LEU A 99 6.25 2.01 1.45
CA LEU A 99 7.69 2.07 1.23
C LEU A 99 7.94 2.95 0.02
N MET A 100 8.83 3.92 0.17
CA MET A 100 9.28 4.74 -0.94
C MET A 100 10.76 5.03 -0.84
N TRP A 101 11.37 5.36 -1.97
CA TRP A 101 12.67 6.01 -1.96
C TRP A 101 12.54 7.47 -1.49
N ASN A 102 13.58 8.02 -0.88
CA ASN A 102 13.74 9.47 -0.77
C ASN A 102 13.96 10.12 -2.15
N VAL A 103 13.98 11.45 -2.18
CA VAL A 103 14.17 12.24 -3.42
C VAL A 103 15.45 11.85 -4.16
N GLU A 104 16.55 11.65 -3.42
CA GLU A 104 17.85 11.29 -3.97
C GLU A 104 17.94 9.81 -4.41
N ARG A 105 16.90 9.02 -4.13
CA ARG A 105 16.85 7.56 -4.34
C ARG A 105 18.03 6.81 -3.71
N ASP A 106 18.43 7.26 -2.52
CA ASP A 106 19.52 6.62 -1.78
C ASP A 106 19.12 5.90 -0.51
N THR A 107 17.93 6.22 0.00
CA THR A 107 17.42 5.75 1.28
C THR A 107 15.98 5.29 1.09
N VAL A 108 15.66 4.10 1.57
CA VAL A 108 14.28 3.63 1.67
C VAL A 108 13.65 4.22 2.92
N LEU A 109 12.47 4.81 2.76
CA LEU A 109 11.67 5.44 3.80
C LEU A 109 10.43 4.58 4.09
N PHE A 110 10.13 4.45 5.38
CA PHE A 110 8.85 3.97 5.88
C PHE A 110 7.96 5.16 6.17
N ALA A 111 6.75 5.17 5.62
CA ALA A 111 5.81 6.29 5.70
C ALA A 111 4.37 5.80 5.90
N TRP A 112 3.47 6.72 6.24
CA TRP A 112 2.03 6.47 6.23
C TRP A 112 1.29 7.47 5.34
N ASP A 113 0.26 6.99 4.64
CA ASP A 113 -0.59 7.80 3.77
C ASP A 113 -1.76 8.39 4.56
N PRO A 114 -1.78 9.71 4.80
CA PRO A 114 -2.82 10.31 5.61
C PRO A 114 -4.18 10.27 4.91
N LYS A 115 -4.23 10.08 3.58
CA LYS A 115 -5.49 9.91 2.84
C LYS A 115 -6.33 8.74 3.33
N CYS A 116 -5.78 7.81 4.10
CA CYS A 116 -6.53 6.75 4.74
C CYS A 116 -7.40 7.28 5.89
N PRO A 117 -8.75 7.30 5.74
CA PRO A 117 -9.63 7.86 6.76
C PRO A 117 -9.59 7.07 8.06
N TYR A 118 -9.24 5.78 8.01
CA TYR A 118 -9.14 4.93 9.20
C TYR A 118 -7.97 5.34 10.12
N LEU A 119 -6.83 5.77 9.57
CA LEU A 119 -5.73 6.27 10.41
C LEU A 119 -6.00 7.68 10.87
N LEU A 120 -6.55 8.52 10.00
CA LEU A 120 -6.88 9.90 10.34
C LEU A 120 -7.97 9.97 11.42
N ALA A 121 -9.06 9.20 11.31
CA ALA A 121 -10.08 9.17 12.36
C ALA A 121 -9.54 8.70 13.72
N GLN A 122 -8.47 7.89 13.71
CA GLN A 122 -7.78 7.45 14.93
C GLN A 122 -6.76 8.47 15.46
N SER A 123 -6.44 9.53 14.71
CA SER A 123 -5.61 10.64 15.19
C SER A 123 -6.32 11.63 16.08
N GLY A 124 -7.64 11.52 16.20
CA GLY A 124 -8.45 12.50 16.92
C GLY A 124 -8.60 13.82 16.16
N GLU A 125 -8.18 13.86 14.89
CA GLU A 125 -8.46 14.97 13.98
C GLU A 125 -9.70 14.65 13.15
N ASP A 126 -10.62 15.62 13.05
CA ASP A 126 -11.68 15.57 12.05
C ASP A 126 -11.05 15.61 10.65
N MET A 127 -11.57 14.84 9.68
CA MET A 127 -11.17 14.95 8.27
C MET A 127 -11.20 16.44 7.88
N PRO A 128 -10.05 17.06 7.56
CA PRO A 128 -10.04 18.44 7.12
C PRO A 128 -10.88 18.51 5.85
N PRO A 129 -11.81 19.48 5.72
CA PRO A 129 -12.70 19.55 4.58
C PRO A 129 -11.98 19.70 3.23
N MET A 130 -10.69 20.01 3.24
CA MET A 130 -9.80 19.98 2.07
C MET A 130 -8.37 19.63 2.51
N TRP A 131 -7.78 18.60 1.90
CA TRP A 131 -6.37 18.21 2.03
C TRP A 131 -5.36 19.27 1.53
N LEU A 132 -5.84 20.43 1.06
CA LEU A 132 -5.04 21.38 0.28
C LEU A 132 -4.14 22.30 1.12
N ASP A 133 -4.36 22.40 2.44
CA ASP A 133 -3.64 23.35 3.31
C ASP A 133 -2.84 22.70 4.45
N ILE A 134 -2.75 21.36 4.48
CA ILE A 134 -1.98 20.64 5.51
C ILE A 134 -0.64 20.21 4.94
N ASP A 135 0.44 20.65 5.59
CA ASP A 135 1.77 20.09 5.39
C ASP A 135 1.82 18.67 5.98
N PRO A 136 1.95 17.61 5.17
CA PRO A 136 2.03 16.24 5.68
C PRO A 136 3.18 16.05 6.67
N ALA A 137 4.28 16.80 6.53
CA ALA A 137 5.40 16.72 7.46
C ALA A 137 5.05 17.22 8.87
N SER A 138 3.98 18.00 9.01
CA SER A 138 3.46 18.46 10.30
C SER A 138 2.55 17.44 11.00
N LEU A 139 2.06 16.44 10.27
CA LEU A 139 1.21 15.40 10.83
C LEU A 139 2.04 14.39 11.61
N ALA A 140 1.60 14.07 12.82
CA ALA A 140 2.21 13.03 13.65
C ALA A 140 1.33 11.77 13.63
N LEU A 141 1.96 10.60 13.60
CA LEU A 141 1.22 9.36 13.79
C LEU A 141 0.70 9.31 15.24
N PRO A 142 -0.59 9.03 15.47
CA PRO A 142 -1.17 9.00 16.81
C PRO A 142 -0.51 7.96 17.68
N ALA A 143 -0.41 8.22 18.99
CA ALA A 143 0.22 7.29 19.92
C ALA A 143 -0.41 5.89 19.91
N SER A 144 -1.73 5.80 19.68
CA SER A 144 -2.49 4.56 19.52
C SER A 144 -2.06 3.72 18.30
N LEU A 145 -1.44 4.33 17.30
CA LEU A 145 -1.04 3.70 16.05
C LEU A 145 0.49 3.49 15.94
N LEU A 146 1.28 4.07 16.85
CA LEU A 146 2.72 3.84 16.92
C LEU A 146 3.07 2.37 17.14
N GLU A 147 2.28 1.65 17.96
CA GLU A 147 2.48 0.21 18.17
C GLU A 147 2.28 -0.57 16.87
N GLN A 148 1.25 -0.23 16.09
CA GLN A 148 0.99 -0.87 14.80
C GLN A 148 2.13 -0.58 13.80
N ALA A 149 2.58 0.67 13.72
CA ALA A 149 3.70 1.06 12.88
C ALA A 149 4.99 0.30 13.26
N HIS A 150 5.24 0.12 14.57
CA HIS A 150 6.39 -0.65 15.04
C HIS A 150 6.29 -2.13 14.66
N MET A 151 5.10 -2.75 14.76
CA MET A 151 4.91 -4.14 14.32
C MET A 151 5.12 -4.31 12.81
N VAL A 152 4.73 -3.31 12.01
CA VAL A 152 4.97 -3.30 10.57
C VAL A 152 6.45 -3.12 10.25
N GLU A 153 7.15 -2.22 10.94
CA GLU A 153 8.61 -2.10 10.83
C GLU A 153 9.32 -3.43 11.12
N LEU A 154 8.99 -4.10 12.23
CA LEU A 154 9.59 -5.40 12.57
C LEU A 154 9.37 -6.44 11.47
N ARG A 155 8.21 -6.41 10.80
CA ARG A 155 7.93 -7.24 9.63
C ARG A 155 8.80 -6.85 8.45
N LEU A 156 8.87 -5.57 8.14
CA LEU A 156 9.66 -5.02 7.02
C LEU A 156 11.14 -5.33 7.15
N GLU A 157 11.66 -5.38 8.38
CA GLU A 157 13.06 -5.71 8.67
C GLU A 157 13.31 -7.21 8.89
N SER A 158 12.31 -8.08 8.75
CA SER A 158 12.52 -9.52 8.76
C SER A 158 13.30 -9.99 7.52
N GLU A 159 14.11 -11.04 7.68
CA GLU A 159 14.93 -11.58 6.58
C GLU A 159 14.10 -11.97 5.36
N ASP A 160 12.98 -12.67 5.57
CA ASP A 160 12.06 -13.08 4.51
C ASP A 160 11.47 -11.88 3.75
N THR A 161 11.08 -10.81 4.48
CA THR A 161 10.48 -9.63 3.85
C THR A 161 11.53 -8.81 3.10
N ILE A 162 12.74 -8.66 3.66
CA ILE A 162 13.86 -8.01 2.96
C ILE A 162 14.20 -8.79 1.69
N ALA A 163 14.35 -10.11 1.75
CA ALA A 163 14.64 -10.93 0.57
C ALA A 163 13.55 -10.77 -0.50
N SER A 164 12.28 -10.77 -0.10
CA SER A 164 11.16 -10.53 -1.02
C SER A 164 11.20 -9.12 -1.63
N LEU A 165 11.55 -8.09 -0.87
CA LEU A 165 11.64 -6.71 -1.36
C LEU A 165 12.84 -6.51 -2.30
N VAL A 166 13.97 -7.19 -2.04
CA VAL A 166 15.13 -7.20 -2.95
C VAL A 166 14.80 -7.90 -4.26
N ALA A 167 14.03 -9.00 -4.22
CA ALA A 167 13.56 -9.68 -5.43
C ALA A 167 12.51 -8.86 -6.21
N HIS A 168 11.76 -7.99 -5.51
CA HIS A 168 10.68 -7.19 -6.09
C HIS A 168 10.80 -5.69 -5.72
N PRO A 169 11.86 -5.00 -6.17
CA PRO A 169 12.15 -3.62 -5.74
C PRO A 169 11.08 -2.61 -6.18
N ARG A 170 10.21 -2.98 -7.12
CA ARG A 170 9.05 -2.18 -7.55
C ARG A 170 7.94 -2.04 -6.50
N LEU A 171 8.02 -2.79 -5.39
CA LEU A 171 7.20 -2.55 -4.20
C LEU A 171 7.59 -1.25 -3.46
N ILE A 172 8.77 -0.71 -3.75
CA ILE A 172 9.25 0.54 -3.17
C ILE A 172 9.01 1.63 -4.20
N THR A 173 8.03 2.50 -3.93
CA THR A 173 7.61 3.52 -4.88
C THR A 173 8.63 4.65 -5.00
N ASP A 174 8.40 5.53 -5.96
CA ASP A 174 9.07 6.83 -5.97
C ASP A 174 8.62 7.70 -4.79
N PHE A 175 9.38 8.75 -4.53
CA PHE A 175 9.10 9.70 -3.45
C PHE A 175 7.74 10.38 -3.64
N GLN A 176 6.98 10.44 -2.56
CA GLN A 176 5.67 11.07 -2.49
C GLN A 176 5.71 12.22 -1.46
N PRO A 177 5.52 13.48 -1.88
CA PRO A 177 5.57 14.62 -0.95
C PRO A 177 4.34 14.73 -0.05
N ASP A 178 3.27 14.02 -0.38
CA ASP A 178 1.94 14.09 0.24
C ASP A 178 1.68 12.98 1.28
N ILE A 179 2.72 12.25 1.67
CA ILE A 179 2.66 11.23 2.74
C ILE A 179 3.65 11.54 3.86
N VAL A 180 3.40 11.00 5.04
CA VAL A 180 4.15 11.36 6.25
C VAL A 180 5.25 10.34 6.50
N ILE A 181 6.50 10.80 6.50
CA ILE A 181 7.67 9.96 6.76
C ILE A 181 7.71 9.60 8.25
N LEU A 182 7.78 8.30 8.54
CA LEU A 182 7.97 7.81 9.90
C LEU A 182 9.46 7.67 10.21
N LYS A 183 10.23 7.03 9.33
CA LYS A 183 11.68 6.81 9.49
C LYS A 183 12.35 6.21 8.25
N PRO A 184 13.68 6.33 8.13
CA PRO A 184 14.46 5.53 7.19
C PRO A 184 14.54 4.05 7.60
N LEU A 185 14.75 3.17 6.62
CA LEU A 185 14.99 1.73 6.79
C LEU A 185 16.40 1.36 6.30
N PRO A 186 17.45 1.57 7.12
CA PRO A 186 18.85 1.43 6.67
C PRO A 186 19.22 -0.01 6.29
N ARG A 187 18.67 -1.01 6.98
CA ARG A 187 18.96 -2.43 6.67
C ARG A 187 18.40 -2.83 5.31
N LEU A 188 17.16 -2.47 5.02
CA LEU A 188 16.54 -2.69 3.72
C LEU A 188 17.26 -1.89 2.62
N THR A 189 17.62 -0.65 2.90
CA THR A 189 18.39 0.21 1.99
C THR A 189 19.71 -0.44 1.58
N ALA A 190 20.47 -0.96 2.55
CA ALA A 190 21.73 -1.64 2.29
C ALA A 190 21.52 -2.89 1.41
N ALA A 191 20.52 -3.72 1.73
CA ALA A 191 20.22 -4.94 0.99
C ALA A 191 19.83 -4.69 -0.49
N LEU A 192 19.20 -3.56 -0.80
CA LEU A 192 18.84 -3.19 -2.17
C LEU A 192 20.00 -2.59 -2.97
N ARG A 193 20.99 -2.01 -2.30
CA ARG A 193 22.16 -1.40 -2.93
C ARG A 193 23.28 -2.40 -3.20
N ASP A 194 23.36 -3.45 -2.40
CA ASP A 194 24.31 -4.55 -2.55
C ASP A 194 23.54 -5.89 -2.58
N PRO A 195 22.80 -6.17 -3.67
CA PRO A 195 22.07 -7.41 -3.80
C PRO A 195 23.07 -8.58 -3.89
N LEU A 196 23.08 -9.41 -2.85
CA LEU A 196 23.88 -10.64 -2.75
C LEU A 196 23.64 -11.61 -3.93
#